data_AF-A0A1Y3SNF2-F1
#
_entry.id   AF-A0A1Y3SNF2-F1
#
_cell.length_a   1.000
_cell.length_b   1.000
_cell.length_c   1.000
_cell.angle_alpha   90.00
_cell.angle_beta   90.00
_cell.angle_gamma   90.00
#
_symmetry.space_group_name_H-M   'P 1'
#
loop_
_entity.id
_entity.type
_entity.pdbx_description
1 polymer ?
#
loop_
_entity_poly.entity_id
_entity_poly.type
_entity_poly.pdbx_seq_one_letter_code
_entity_poly.pdbx_strand_id
1 'polypeptide(L)'
;MSLKIKLSEATGLRLKEFRTQYKVKAKDVAEMLGKSPAYISKLEKGQIQQIDKIEFEKILNFIANDDDGYYRFFEEFAERANIKDLENDLAFRNFDMLERKIPVNNNLINFIKEMMKELGISIHQLTNYINENEDLGADISEKYDLNADEVKKNVWHAVTDANSMQNVFSYIFLEYSEDKVEKLLSGKKKKCEYMLVYAIMYHLLKMKYKKEGKEYNDTLIEECSIEAEQILLNYKFYSLTVKHRLLAQSETIDEYNNLLNESDINNAKYVMDIIEVIKFLSEYDVEYTNKKLKIIAENLKNNDTTFAFAYMALSLRGLNDLQTGLKKKFLEEIKALIDKYSNLTETVDNMEKY
;
A
#
# COMPACT_ATOMS: atom_id res chain seq x y z
N MET A 1 21.64 2.40 13.51
CA MET A 1 21.92 1.41 12.45
C MET A 1 20.95 1.62 11.32
N SER A 2 21.43 1.66 10.09
CA SER A 2 20.57 1.78 8.92
C SER A 2 20.03 0.39 8.53
N LEU A 3 18.72 0.31 8.27
CA LEU A 3 18.05 -0.97 8.04
C LEU A 3 18.43 -1.49 6.65
N LYS A 4 19.01 -2.69 6.56
CA LYS A 4 19.22 -3.38 5.28
C LYS A 4 17.94 -4.09 4.87
N ILE A 5 17.51 -3.89 3.63
CA ILE A 5 16.39 -4.62 3.03
C ILE A 5 16.92 -5.62 2.01
N LYS A 6 16.27 -6.79 1.94
CA LYS A 6 16.59 -7.83 0.95
C LYS A 6 15.76 -7.58 -0.30
N LEU A 7 16.42 -7.41 -1.45
CA LEU A 7 15.76 -7.25 -2.74
C LEU A 7 15.71 -8.61 -3.45
N SER A 8 14.55 -8.94 -4.01
CA SER A 8 14.42 -10.07 -4.94
C SER A 8 14.80 -9.65 -6.37
N GLU A 9 14.98 -10.64 -7.25
CA GLU A 9 15.09 -10.39 -8.68
C GLU A 9 13.86 -9.69 -9.26
N ALA A 10 12.66 -10.01 -8.75
CA ALA A 10 11.41 -9.36 -9.15
C ALA A 10 11.43 -7.87 -8.80
N THR A 11 11.83 -7.51 -7.58
CA THR A 11 12.00 -6.11 -7.17
C THR A 11 13.05 -5.38 -8.03
N GLY A 12 14.16 -6.04 -8.35
CA GLY A 12 15.17 -5.50 -9.26
C GLY A 12 14.63 -5.19 -10.66
N LEU A 13 13.88 -6.14 -11.25
CA LEU A 13 13.25 -5.94 -12.55
C LEU A 13 12.24 -4.79 -12.51
N ARG A 14 11.44 -4.70 -11.45
CA ARG A 14 10.48 -3.60 -11.27
C ARG A 14 11.17 -2.25 -11.10
N LEU A 15 12.31 -2.19 -10.41
CA LEU A 15 13.10 -0.96 -10.32
C LEU A 15 13.49 -0.45 -11.72
N LYS A 16 13.91 -1.36 -12.61
CA LYS A 16 14.23 -1.01 -14.00
C LYS A 16 13.03 -0.48 -14.77
N GLU A 17 11.88 -1.14 -14.63
CA GLU A 17 10.62 -0.72 -15.27
C GLU A 17 10.18 0.65 -14.78
N PHE A 18 10.16 0.85 -13.46
CA PHE A 18 9.84 2.12 -12.82
C PHE A 18 10.76 3.24 -13.31
N ARG A 19 12.08 3.02 -13.31
CA ARG A 19 13.03 3.99 -13.86
C ARG A 19 12.76 4.32 -15.34
N THR A 20 12.44 3.31 -16.14
CA THR A 20 12.18 3.48 -17.57
C THR A 20 10.86 4.23 -17.82
N GLN A 21 9.83 3.97 -17.02
CA GLN A 21 8.55 4.66 -17.04
C GLN A 21 8.72 6.17 -16.81
N TYR A 22 9.54 6.56 -15.83
CA TYR A 22 9.86 7.96 -15.54
C TYR A 22 10.99 8.54 -16.43
N LYS A 23 11.46 7.78 -17.43
CA LYS A 23 12.49 8.20 -18.40
C LYS A 23 13.82 8.63 -17.77
N VAL A 24 14.13 8.17 -16.57
CA VAL A 24 15.39 8.48 -15.87
C VAL A 24 16.48 7.53 -16.35
N LYS A 25 17.70 8.04 -16.63
CA LYS A 25 18.79 7.16 -17.07
C LYS A 25 19.48 6.56 -15.85
N ALA A 26 19.91 5.29 -15.96
CA ALA A 26 20.65 4.62 -14.89
C ALA A 26 21.92 5.38 -14.46
N LYS A 27 22.55 6.11 -15.39
CA LYS A 27 23.72 6.96 -15.09
C LYS A 27 23.38 8.12 -14.14
N ASP A 28 22.18 8.70 -14.28
CA ASP A 28 21.76 9.87 -13.50
C ASP A 28 21.49 9.43 -12.05
N VAL A 29 20.85 8.27 -11.86
CA VAL A 29 20.67 7.64 -10.54
C VAL A 29 22.01 7.29 -9.90
N ALA A 30 22.95 6.76 -10.68
CA ALA A 30 24.28 6.41 -10.19
C ALA A 30 25.07 7.66 -9.73
N GLU A 31 25.01 8.74 -10.50
CA GLU A 31 25.63 10.03 -10.17
C GLU A 31 25.05 10.61 -8.88
N MET A 32 23.73 10.58 -8.70
CA MET A 32 23.06 11.01 -7.47
C MET A 32 23.56 10.26 -6.23
N LEU A 33 23.84 8.96 -6.35
CA LEU A 33 24.35 8.14 -5.25
C LEU A 33 25.87 8.23 -5.05
N GLY A 34 26.60 8.89 -5.96
CA GLY A 34 28.07 8.80 -6.01
C GLY A 34 28.56 7.37 -6.29
N LYS A 35 27.83 6.59 -7.08
CA LYS A 35 28.14 5.20 -7.44
C LYS A 35 28.39 5.08 -8.95
N SER A 36 28.91 3.94 -9.39
CA SER A 36 29.08 3.66 -10.82
C SER A 36 27.76 3.22 -11.47
N PRO A 37 27.52 3.48 -12.77
CA PRO A 37 26.34 2.97 -13.48
C PRO A 37 26.18 1.44 -13.41
N ALA A 38 27.29 0.71 -13.25
CA ALA A 38 27.29 -0.73 -13.06
C ALA A 38 26.58 -1.15 -11.75
N TYR A 39 26.63 -0.33 -10.70
CA TYR A 39 25.92 -0.58 -9.44
C TYR A 39 24.39 -0.63 -9.67
N ILE A 40 23.83 0.37 -10.36
CA ILE A 40 22.40 0.41 -10.71
C ILE A 40 22.02 -0.78 -11.59
N SER A 41 22.84 -1.10 -12.60
CA SER A 41 22.57 -2.27 -13.44
C SER A 41 22.59 -3.59 -12.65
N LYS A 42 23.40 -3.72 -11.60
CA LYS A 42 23.43 -4.91 -10.74
C LYS A 42 22.20 -4.99 -9.83
N LEU A 43 21.75 -3.86 -9.28
CA LEU A 43 20.49 -3.77 -8.53
C LEU A 43 19.30 -4.19 -9.40
N GLU A 44 19.20 -3.63 -10.61
CA GLU A 44 18.10 -3.91 -11.55
C GLU A 44 18.06 -5.36 -12.05
N LYS A 45 19.18 -6.08 -11.94
CA LYS A 45 19.28 -7.51 -12.30
C LYS A 45 19.14 -8.44 -11.09
N GLY A 46 18.86 -7.90 -9.89
CA GLY A 46 18.81 -8.70 -8.66
C GLY A 46 20.16 -9.25 -8.19
N GLN A 47 21.27 -8.79 -8.78
CA GLN A 47 22.63 -9.26 -8.43
C GLN A 47 23.12 -8.65 -7.11
N ILE A 48 22.54 -7.52 -6.71
CA ILE A 48 22.71 -6.96 -5.37
C ILE A 48 21.44 -7.29 -4.59
N GLN A 49 21.56 -8.26 -3.66
CA GLN A 49 20.42 -8.77 -2.90
C GLN A 49 20.15 -7.97 -1.62
N GLN A 50 21.04 -7.06 -1.22
CA GLN A 50 20.85 -6.23 -0.03
C GLN A 50 21.25 -4.79 -0.29
N ILE A 51 20.40 -3.86 0.13
CA ILE A 51 20.63 -2.42 0.06
C ILE A 51 20.20 -1.76 1.37
N ASP A 52 20.76 -0.60 1.66
CA ASP A 52 20.23 0.25 2.72
C ASP A 52 18.83 0.76 2.37
N LYS A 53 17.87 0.68 3.30
CA LYS A 53 16.51 1.15 3.06
C LYS A 53 16.48 2.64 2.67
N ILE A 54 17.24 3.47 3.38
CA ILE A 54 17.26 4.92 3.13
C ILE A 54 17.88 5.19 1.76
N GLU A 55 18.88 4.42 1.35
CA GLU A 55 19.46 4.52 0.01
C GLU A 55 18.45 4.09 -1.07
N PHE A 56 17.67 3.04 -0.81
CA PHE A 56 16.63 2.58 -1.74
C PHE A 56 15.47 3.57 -1.86
N GLU A 57 14.99 4.14 -0.75
CA GLU A 57 14.00 5.23 -0.74
C GLU A 57 14.49 6.42 -1.56
N LYS A 58 15.75 6.84 -1.37
CA LYS A 58 16.36 7.93 -2.15
C LYS A 58 16.40 7.64 -3.64
N ILE A 59 16.71 6.40 -4.04
CA ILE A 59 16.68 6.00 -5.45
C ILE A 59 15.28 6.18 -6.03
N LEU A 60 14.26 5.66 -5.35
CA LEU A 60 12.89 5.67 -5.84
C LEU A 60 12.30 7.08 -5.87
N ASN A 61 12.55 7.88 -4.84
CA ASN A 61 12.13 9.27 -4.77
C ASN A 61 12.80 10.13 -5.86
N PHE A 62 14.09 9.91 -6.10
CA PHE A 62 14.79 10.57 -7.20
C PHE A 62 14.23 10.19 -8.58
N ILE A 63 13.92 8.91 -8.80
CA ILE A 63 13.32 8.44 -10.06
C ILE A 63 11.96 9.10 -10.28
N ALA A 64 11.14 9.15 -9.24
CA ALA A 64 9.78 9.67 -9.32
C ALA A 64 9.70 11.20 -9.23
N ASN A 65 10.82 11.85 -8.92
CA ASN A 65 10.97 13.28 -8.71
C ASN A 65 10.05 13.85 -7.61
N ASP A 66 9.82 13.08 -6.55
CA ASP A 66 9.17 13.53 -5.31
C ASP A 66 9.45 12.59 -4.13
N ASP A 67 8.93 12.95 -2.95
CA ASP A 67 9.14 12.22 -1.71
C ASP A 67 8.29 10.94 -1.56
N ASP A 68 7.32 10.71 -2.47
CA ASP A 68 6.38 9.58 -2.43
C ASP A 68 6.77 8.46 -3.42
N GLY A 69 7.90 8.60 -4.11
CA GLY A 69 8.40 7.60 -5.08
C GLY A 69 8.52 6.19 -4.51
N TYR A 70 8.97 6.04 -3.26
CA TYR A 70 9.01 4.75 -2.55
C TYR A 70 7.62 4.10 -2.40
N TYR A 71 6.62 4.89 -2.00
CA TYR A 71 5.25 4.42 -1.85
C TYR A 71 4.65 4.03 -3.20
N ARG A 72 4.80 4.89 -4.22
CA ARG A 72 4.30 4.61 -5.56
C ARG A 72 4.93 3.38 -6.17
N PHE A 73 6.24 3.20 -5.99
CA PHE A 73 6.94 2.03 -6.51
C PHE A 73 6.31 0.71 -6.04
N PHE A 74 6.03 0.59 -4.75
CA PHE A 74 5.47 -0.66 -4.22
C PHE A 74 3.97 -0.82 -4.47
N GLU A 75 3.20 0.27 -4.53
CA GLU A 75 1.81 0.21 -5.01
C GLU A 75 1.75 -0.26 -6.47
N GLU A 76 2.59 0.30 -7.36
CA GLU A 76 2.71 -0.14 -8.76
C GLU A 76 3.26 -1.57 -8.90
N PHE A 77 4.15 -1.99 -8.00
CA PHE A 77 4.65 -3.37 -7.96
C PHE A 77 3.50 -4.34 -7.67
N ALA A 78 2.67 -4.05 -6.65
CA ALA A 78 1.51 -4.87 -6.31
C ALA A 78 0.58 -5.07 -7.52
N GLU A 79 0.24 -4.00 -8.24
CA GLU A 79 -0.68 -4.05 -9.38
C GLU A 79 -0.24 -4.98 -10.52
N ARG A 80 1.08 -5.15 -10.71
CA ARG A 80 1.63 -5.87 -11.87
C ARG A 80 2.24 -7.24 -11.52
N ALA A 81 2.45 -7.52 -10.25
CA ALA A 81 3.06 -8.77 -9.79
C ALA A 81 2.03 -9.89 -9.68
N ASN A 82 2.50 -11.13 -9.79
CA ASN A 82 1.69 -12.27 -9.38
C ASN A 82 1.74 -12.41 -7.84
N ILE A 83 0.76 -13.08 -7.25
CA ILE A 83 0.65 -13.23 -5.79
C ILE A 83 1.87 -13.93 -5.17
N LYS A 84 2.48 -14.90 -5.87
CA LYS A 84 3.65 -15.64 -5.37
C LYS A 84 4.88 -14.73 -5.29
N ASP A 85 5.06 -13.81 -6.23
CA ASP A 85 6.16 -12.85 -6.21
C ASP A 85 6.00 -11.89 -5.01
N LEU A 86 4.77 -11.44 -4.74
CA LEU A 86 4.47 -10.55 -3.62
C LEU A 86 4.67 -11.22 -2.26
N GLU A 87 4.17 -12.45 -2.09
CA GLU A 87 4.27 -13.18 -0.82
C GLU A 87 5.73 -13.55 -0.47
N ASN A 88 6.58 -13.77 -1.48
CA ASN A 88 7.98 -14.13 -1.29
C ASN A 88 8.93 -12.92 -1.22
N ASP A 89 8.49 -11.72 -1.63
CA ASP A 89 9.33 -10.53 -1.58
C ASP A 89 9.30 -9.86 -0.19
N LEU A 90 10.42 -9.98 0.53
CA LEU A 90 10.54 -9.47 1.89
C LEU A 90 10.49 -7.94 1.96
N ALA A 91 10.98 -7.23 0.95
CA ALA A 91 10.94 -5.77 0.91
C ALA A 91 9.50 -5.28 0.72
N PHE A 92 8.76 -5.91 -0.21
CA PHE A 92 7.34 -5.67 -0.40
C PHE A 92 6.53 -6.04 0.85
N ARG A 93 6.78 -7.19 1.47
CA ARG A 93 6.08 -7.61 2.69
C ARG A 93 6.26 -6.62 3.82
N ASN A 94 7.47 -6.09 4.00
CA ASN A 94 7.73 -5.03 4.97
C ASN A 94 6.94 -3.75 4.63
N PHE A 95 6.99 -3.31 3.37
CA PHE A 95 6.19 -2.17 2.92
C PHE A 95 4.69 -2.37 3.21
N ASP A 96 4.12 -3.45 2.71
CA ASP A 96 2.69 -3.74 2.72
C ASP A 96 2.15 -3.89 4.15
N MET A 97 2.87 -4.62 5.00
CA MET A 97 2.39 -4.92 6.35
C MET A 97 2.75 -3.87 7.39
N LEU A 98 3.93 -3.24 7.32
CA LEU A 98 4.50 -2.47 8.43
C LEU A 98 4.63 -0.97 8.15
N GLU A 99 4.63 -0.56 6.87
CA GLU A 99 4.94 0.82 6.49
C GLU A 99 3.75 1.53 5.88
N ARG A 100 3.05 0.85 4.96
CA ARG A 100 1.88 1.35 4.26
C ARG A 100 0.81 1.81 5.25
N LYS A 101 0.35 3.06 5.12
CA LYS A 101 -0.63 3.65 6.05
C LYS A 101 -2.04 3.57 5.48
N ILE A 102 -2.86 2.73 6.12
CA ILE A 102 -4.23 2.44 5.73
C ILE A 102 -5.18 3.23 6.65
N PRO A 103 -6.19 3.91 6.10
CA PRO A 103 -7.25 4.52 6.90
C PRO A 103 -7.97 3.48 7.77
N VAL A 104 -8.18 3.81 9.04
CA VAL A 104 -8.85 2.92 9.99
C VAL A 104 -10.29 3.37 10.15
N ASN A 105 -11.22 2.44 9.96
CA ASN A 105 -12.65 2.68 10.16
C ASN A 105 -12.99 2.76 11.67
N ASN A 106 -13.77 3.77 12.08
CA ASN A 106 -14.25 3.88 13.46
C ASN A 106 -15.07 2.67 13.91
N ASN A 107 -15.79 2.00 12.99
CA ASN A 107 -16.54 0.79 13.30
C ASN A 107 -15.61 -0.37 13.71
N LEU A 108 -14.46 -0.49 13.05
CA LEU A 108 -13.43 -1.48 13.43
C LEU A 108 -12.84 -1.19 14.80
N ILE A 109 -12.57 0.09 15.09
CA ILE A 109 -12.10 0.52 16.42
C ILE A 109 -13.13 0.18 17.50
N ASN A 110 -14.42 0.45 17.24
CA ASN A 110 -15.49 0.14 18.18
C ASN A 110 -15.64 -1.37 18.39
N PHE A 111 -15.56 -2.16 17.32
CA PHE A 111 -15.57 -3.62 17.39
C PHE A 111 -14.43 -4.16 18.27
N ILE A 112 -13.20 -3.67 18.06
CA ILE A 112 -12.04 -4.04 18.87
C ILE A 112 -12.28 -3.70 20.35
N LYS A 113 -12.82 -2.51 20.65
CA LYS A 113 -13.10 -2.09 22.03
C LYS A 113 -14.14 -2.96 22.72
N GLU A 114 -15.23 -3.30 22.03
CA GLU A 114 -16.24 -4.19 22.61
C GLU A 114 -15.66 -5.58 22.86
N MET A 115 -14.86 -6.11 21.93
CA MET A 115 -14.19 -7.41 22.14
C MET A 115 -13.22 -7.36 23.34
N MET A 116 -12.44 -6.28 23.49
CA MET A 116 -11.60 -6.09 24.68
C MET A 116 -12.41 -6.06 25.99
N LYS A 117 -13.56 -5.38 25.97
CA LYS A 117 -14.47 -5.26 27.12
C LYS A 117 -15.12 -6.59 27.49
N GLU A 118 -15.58 -7.37 26.51
CA GLU A 118 -16.13 -8.72 26.70
C GLU A 118 -15.09 -9.69 27.28
N LEU A 119 -13.84 -9.56 26.83
CA LEU A 119 -12.73 -10.33 27.37
C LEU A 119 -12.31 -9.86 28.77
N GLY A 120 -12.59 -8.60 29.12
CA GLY A 120 -12.19 -7.98 30.37
C GLY A 120 -10.71 -7.60 30.40
N ILE A 121 -10.15 -7.21 29.25
CA ILE A 121 -8.72 -6.93 29.11
C ILE A 121 -8.43 -5.44 28.94
N SER A 122 -7.30 -5.00 29.48
CA SER A 122 -6.76 -3.66 29.30
C SER A 122 -5.84 -3.55 28.08
N ILE A 123 -5.57 -2.32 27.64
CA ILE A 123 -4.56 -2.04 26.60
C ILE A 123 -3.19 -2.58 27.01
N HIS A 124 -2.81 -2.39 28.28
CA HIS A 124 -1.55 -2.90 28.84
C HIS A 124 -1.41 -4.42 28.70
N GLN A 125 -2.44 -5.17 29.07
CA GLN A 125 -2.43 -6.63 28.94
C GLN A 125 -2.34 -7.07 27.48
N LEU A 126 -3.09 -6.41 26.59
CA LEU A 126 -3.03 -6.71 25.17
C LEU A 126 -1.64 -6.43 24.58
N THR A 127 -1.02 -5.28 24.89
CA THR A 127 0.30 -4.94 24.37
C THR A 127 1.38 -5.86 24.89
N ASN A 128 1.34 -6.23 26.18
CA ASN A 128 2.31 -7.18 26.72
C ASN A 128 2.20 -8.52 26.00
N TYR A 129 0.97 -9.02 25.80
CA TYR A 129 0.76 -10.28 25.12
C TYR A 129 1.21 -10.28 23.65
N ILE A 130 1.00 -9.17 22.92
CA ILE A 130 1.55 -9.04 21.56
C ILE A 130 3.08 -9.08 21.58
N ASN A 131 3.70 -8.41 22.56
CA ASN A 131 5.15 -8.28 22.66
C ASN A 131 5.85 -9.55 23.18
N GLU A 132 5.10 -10.52 23.73
CA GLU A 132 5.63 -11.83 24.14
C GLU A 132 6.12 -12.66 22.94
N ASN A 133 5.59 -12.41 21.73
CA ASN A 133 5.98 -13.12 20.50
C ASN A 133 5.91 -14.66 20.62
N GLU A 134 4.93 -15.19 21.36
CA GLU A 134 4.81 -16.63 21.68
C GLU A 134 4.71 -17.54 20.44
N ASP A 135 4.23 -17.01 19.29
CA ASP A 135 4.06 -17.76 18.05
C ASP A 135 5.38 -18.12 17.35
N LEU A 136 6.51 -17.51 17.73
CA LEU A 136 7.81 -17.93 17.22
C LEU A 136 8.23 -19.30 17.77
N GLY A 137 7.75 -19.69 18.96
CA GLY A 137 8.07 -20.96 19.60
C GLY A 137 9.52 -21.08 20.09
N ALA A 138 9.73 -21.80 21.19
CA ALA A 138 11.07 -22.05 21.74
C ALA A 138 11.92 -22.89 20.77
N ASP A 139 11.33 -23.92 20.17
CA ASP A 139 12.04 -24.87 19.30
C ASP A 139 12.60 -24.21 18.04
N ILE A 140 11.84 -23.33 17.39
CA ILE A 140 12.31 -22.60 16.18
C ILE A 140 13.36 -21.57 16.59
N SER A 141 13.13 -20.87 17.71
CA SER A 141 14.07 -19.86 18.20
C SER A 141 15.43 -20.46 18.54
N GLU A 142 15.46 -21.62 19.20
CA GLU A 142 16.70 -22.35 19.51
C GLU A 142 17.33 -22.95 18.24
N LYS A 143 16.54 -23.57 17.37
CA LYS A 143 17.04 -24.22 16.15
C LYS A 143 17.74 -23.25 15.19
N TYR A 144 17.26 -22.01 15.11
CA TYR A 144 17.77 -21.01 14.18
C TYR A 144 18.46 -19.82 14.87
N ASP A 145 18.74 -19.93 16.17
CA ASP A 145 19.41 -18.91 16.99
C ASP A 145 18.77 -17.51 16.85
N LEU A 146 17.44 -17.47 16.97
CA LEU A 146 16.67 -16.23 16.78
C LEU A 146 16.76 -15.36 18.03
N ASN A 147 17.62 -14.34 17.99
CA ASN A 147 17.75 -13.39 19.10
C ASN A 147 16.98 -12.09 18.84
N ALA A 148 16.01 -11.85 19.74
CA ALA A 148 15.20 -10.64 19.80
C ALA A 148 16.02 -9.33 19.87
N ASP A 149 17.18 -9.34 20.53
CA ASP A 149 18.00 -8.15 20.79
C ASP A 149 18.97 -7.83 19.64
N GLU A 150 19.18 -8.78 18.74
CA GLU A 150 20.11 -8.65 17.61
C GLU A 150 19.43 -8.12 16.35
N VAL A 151 18.10 -8.16 16.31
CA VAL A 151 17.32 -7.79 15.14
C VAL A 151 16.38 -6.63 15.41
N LYS A 152 16.10 -5.86 14.36
CA LYS A 152 15.15 -4.74 14.46
C LYS A 152 13.73 -5.28 14.63
N LYS A 153 13.04 -4.82 15.67
CA LYS A 153 11.61 -5.10 15.91
C LYS A 153 10.71 -4.49 14.84
N ASN A 154 9.54 -5.08 14.65
CA ASN A 154 8.53 -4.70 13.66
C ASN A 154 9.12 -4.63 12.24
N VAL A 155 9.95 -5.60 11.88
CA VAL A 155 10.51 -5.82 10.55
C VAL A 155 10.56 -7.32 10.31
N TRP A 156 10.11 -7.76 9.14
CA TRP A 156 10.27 -9.13 8.70
C TRP A 156 11.72 -9.41 8.32
N HIS A 157 12.28 -10.46 8.92
CA HIS A 157 13.62 -10.99 8.67
C HIS A 157 13.51 -12.34 7.96
N ALA A 158 14.50 -12.67 7.13
CA ALA A 158 14.59 -13.98 6.49
C ALA A 158 15.64 -14.84 7.20
N VAL A 159 15.28 -16.10 7.46
CA VAL A 159 16.27 -17.14 7.74
C VAL A 159 16.70 -17.73 6.42
N THR A 160 18.01 -17.69 6.13
CA THR A 160 18.56 -18.26 4.91
C THR A 160 19.41 -19.49 5.21
N ASP A 161 19.32 -20.49 4.35
CA ASP A 161 20.25 -21.61 4.38
C ASP A 161 21.64 -21.12 3.98
N ALA A 162 22.64 -21.40 4.81
CA ALA A 162 24.03 -21.00 4.61
C ALA A 162 24.62 -21.51 3.28
N ASN A 163 24.11 -22.63 2.76
CA ASN A 163 24.65 -23.26 1.55
C ASN A 163 24.01 -22.75 0.26
N SER A 164 22.72 -22.39 0.29
CA SER A 164 21.96 -22.01 -0.91
C SER A 164 21.60 -20.51 -0.97
N MET A 165 21.78 -19.76 0.13
CA MET A 165 21.27 -18.39 0.32
C MET A 165 19.77 -18.24 0.06
N GLN A 166 19.04 -19.35 -0.09
CA GLN A 166 17.61 -19.37 -0.26
C GLN A 166 16.91 -19.10 1.06
N ASN A 167 15.79 -18.40 0.99
CA ASN A 167 14.94 -18.14 2.14
C ASN A 167 14.30 -19.47 2.58
N VAL A 168 14.57 -19.89 3.81
CA VAL A 168 13.95 -21.07 4.43
C VAL A 168 12.58 -20.69 4.96
N PHE A 169 12.53 -19.61 5.74
CA PHE A 169 11.29 -18.99 6.22
C PHE A 169 11.57 -17.56 6.67
N SER A 170 10.51 -16.79 6.91
CA SER A 170 10.60 -15.42 7.40
C SER A 170 9.90 -15.26 8.74
N TYR A 171 10.46 -14.42 9.62
CA TYR A 171 10.00 -14.21 10.98
C TYR A 171 9.99 -12.72 11.34
N ILE A 172 9.28 -12.37 12.42
CA ILE A 172 9.19 -11.00 12.92
C ILE A 172 9.09 -11.03 14.44
N PHE A 173 9.78 -10.10 15.10
CA PHE A 173 9.50 -9.76 16.49
C PHE A 173 8.66 -8.48 16.53
N LEU A 174 7.41 -8.59 16.96
CA LEU A 174 6.53 -7.47 17.20
C LEU A 174 6.89 -6.77 18.51
N GLU A 175 6.77 -5.44 18.48
CA GLU A 175 6.93 -4.60 19.67
C GLU A 175 6.09 -3.33 19.52
N TYR A 176 5.03 -3.21 20.31
CA TYR A 176 4.19 -2.02 20.32
C TYR A 176 4.10 -1.42 21.72
N SER A 177 4.20 -0.09 21.79
CA SER A 177 3.95 0.64 23.03
C SER A 177 2.45 0.80 23.29
N GLU A 178 2.07 0.85 24.57
CA GLU A 178 0.71 1.16 25.00
C GLU A 178 0.18 2.45 24.40
N ASP A 179 0.97 3.53 24.42
CA ASP A 179 0.60 4.82 23.82
C ASP A 179 0.25 4.70 22.32
N LYS A 180 0.95 3.83 21.58
CA LYS A 180 0.68 3.62 20.16
C LYS A 180 -0.68 2.95 19.94
N VAL A 181 -1.00 1.94 20.74
CA VAL A 181 -2.30 1.25 20.71
C VAL A 181 -3.42 2.16 21.23
N GLU A 182 -3.17 2.91 22.29
CA GLU A 182 -4.13 3.87 22.85
C GLU A 182 -4.47 4.98 21.84
N LYS A 183 -3.49 5.54 21.14
CA LYS A 183 -3.73 6.54 20.09
C LYS A 183 -4.54 6.00 18.91
N LEU A 184 -4.38 4.72 18.57
CA LEU A 184 -5.22 4.05 17.57
C LEU A 184 -6.66 3.91 18.11
N LEU A 185 -6.84 3.29 19.27
CA LEU A 185 -8.17 2.99 19.81
C LEU A 185 -8.94 4.25 20.23
N SER A 186 -8.27 5.32 20.64
CA SER A 186 -8.92 6.61 20.91
C SER A 186 -9.37 7.35 19.64
N GLY A 187 -9.04 6.85 18.44
CA GLY A 187 -9.34 7.51 17.17
C GLY A 187 -8.44 8.72 16.87
N LYS A 188 -7.42 8.99 17.71
CA LYS A 188 -6.45 10.06 17.49
C LYS A 188 -5.55 9.79 16.27
N LYS A 189 -5.32 8.52 15.91
CA LYS A 189 -4.68 8.12 14.64
C LYS A 189 -5.71 7.61 13.64
N LYS A 190 -5.86 8.35 12.54
CA LYS A 190 -6.79 8.01 11.44
C LYS A 190 -6.22 7.03 10.41
N LYS A 191 -4.91 6.84 10.38
CA LYS A 191 -4.21 5.89 9.50
C LYS A 191 -3.13 5.14 10.28
N CYS A 192 -2.96 3.85 10.01
CA CYS A 192 -1.88 3.05 10.59
C CYS A 192 -1.45 1.92 9.65
N GLU A 193 -0.36 1.26 9.99
CA GLU A 193 0.11 0.04 9.33
C GLU A 193 -0.85 -1.13 9.55
N TYR A 194 -0.91 -2.04 8.57
CA TYR A 194 -1.79 -3.20 8.60
C TYR A 194 -1.48 -4.11 9.80
N MET A 195 -0.19 -4.40 10.01
CA MET A 195 0.30 -5.32 11.04
C MET A 195 -0.13 -4.91 12.45
N LEU A 196 -0.27 -3.62 12.74
CA LEU A 196 -0.70 -3.17 14.07
C LEU A 196 -2.13 -3.65 14.38
N VAL A 197 -3.07 -3.44 13.46
CA VAL A 197 -4.47 -3.82 13.66
C VAL A 197 -4.65 -5.33 13.55
N TYR A 198 -3.90 -5.97 12.64
CA TYR A 198 -3.83 -7.42 12.55
C TYR A 198 -3.34 -8.05 13.85
N ALA A 199 -2.21 -7.60 14.40
CA ALA A 199 -1.69 -8.11 15.66
C ALA A 199 -2.70 -7.93 16.81
N ILE A 200 -3.36 -6.77 16.89
CA ILE A 200 -4.43 -6.54 17.87
C ILE A 200 -5.56 -7.56 17.70
N MET A 201 -6.12 -7.69 16.49
CA MET A 201 -7.24 -8.59 16.23
C MET A 201 -6.88 -10.05 16.51
N TYR A 202 -5.75 -10.50 15.97
CA TYR A 202 -5.24 -11.85 16.11
C TYR A 202 -5.02 -12.24 17.59
N HIS A 203 -4.38 -11.37 18.38
CA HIS A 203 -4.13 -11.66 19.80
C HIS A 203 -5.41 -11.63 20.64
N LEU A 204 -6.39 -10.77 20.30
CA LEU A 204 -7.69 -10.78 20.95
C LEU A 204 -8.46 -12.09 20.69
N LEU A 205 -8.42 -12.61 19.46
CA LEU A 205 -9.01 -13.90 19.12
C LEU A 205 -8.32 -15.04 19.89
N LYS A 206 -6.99 -15.04 19.97
CA LYS A 206 -6.24 -16.00 20.79
C LYS A 206 -6.68 -15.95 22.26
N MET A 207 -6.81 -14.75 22.83
CA MET A 207 -7.28 -14.59 24.22
C MET A 207 -8.71 -15.10 24.39
N LYS A 208 -9.61 -14.80 23.44
CA LYS A 208 -10.99 -15.29 23.42
C LYS A 208 -11.03 -16.82 23.42
N TYR A 209 -10.32 -17.45 22.50
CA TYR A 209 -10.33 -18.90 22.38
C TYR A 209 -9.64 -19.62 23.54
N LYS A 210 -8.56 -19.06 24.09
CA LYS A 210 -7.96 -19.55 25.35
C LYS A 210 -8.96 -19.47 26.51
N LYS A 211 -9.76 -18.39 26.60
CA LYS A 211 -10.83 -18.23 27.62
C LYS A 211 -11.99 -19.21 27.43
N GLU A 212 -12.27 -19.61 26.19
CA GLU A 212 -13.25 -20.66 25.83
C GLU A 212 -12.70 -22.09 26.03
N GLY A 213 -11.44 -22.24 26.45
CA GLY A 213 -10.82 -23.52 26.75
C GLY A 213 -10.19 -24.23 25.55
N LYS A 214 -10.00 -23.55 24.40
CA LYS A 214 -9.23 -24.10 23.29
C LYS A 214 -7.73 -24.18 23.67
N GLU A 215 -7.11 -25.30 23.33
CA GLU A 215 -5.68 -25.50 23.52
C GLU A 215 -4.87 -24.69 22.50
N TYR A 216 -3.70 -24.21 22.93
CA TYR A 216 -2.78 -23.50 22.07
C TYR A 216 -1.96 -24.49 21.23
N ASN A 217 -2.22 -24.52 19.93
CA ASN A 217 -1.57 -25.36 18.94
C ASN A 217 -1.60 -24.70 17.54
N ASP A 218 -0.95 -25.33 16.56
CA ASP A 218 -0.86 -24.82 15.18
C ASP A 218 -2.24 -24.59 14.55
N THR A 219 -3.23 -25.44 14.86
CA THR A 219 -4.61 -25.28 14.37
C THR A 219 -5.25 -24.01 14.92
N LEU A 220 -5.11 -23.72 16.22
CA LEU A 220 -5.64 -22.48 16.78
C LEU A 220 -4.94 -21.25 16.20
N ILE A 221 -3.62 -21.32 15.97
CA ILE A 221 -2.84 -20.25 15.33
C ILE A 221 -3.39 -19.96 13.94
N GLU A 222 -3.63 -20.99 13.13
CA GLU A 222 -4.18 -20.87 11.79
C GLU A 222 -5.62 -20.32 11.80
N GLU A 223 -6.49 -20.85 12.67
CA GLU A 223 -7.87 -20.37 12.85
C GLU A 223 -7.90 -18.88 13.21
N CYS A 224 -7.10 -18.46 14.20
CA CYS A 224 -7.01 -17.06 14.62
C CYS A 224 -6.49 -16.16 13.49
N SER A 225 -5.53 -16.65 12.70
CA SER A 225 -4.99 -15.89 11.57
C SER A 225 -6.05 -15.66 10.49
N ILE A 226 -6.76 -16.72 10.08
CA ILE A 226 -7.81 -16.67 9.07
C ILE A 226 -8.97 -15.77 9.53
N GLU A 227 -9.43 -15.95 10.77
CA GLU A 227 -10.53 -15.15 11.31
C GLU A 227 -10.14 -13.68 11.48
N ALA A 228 -8.91 -13.39 11.91
CA ALA A 228 -8.41 -12.01 11.98
C ALA A 228 -8.41 -11.35 10.60
N GLU A 229 -7.87 -12.01 9.57
CA GLU A 229 -7.91 -11.50 8.20
C GLU A 229 -9.35 -11.25 7.74
N GLN A 230 -10.26 -12.20 7.97
CA GLN A 230 -11.67 -12.08 7.57
C GLN A 230 -12.39 -10.93 8.28
N ILE A 231 -12.17 -10.73 9.58
CA ILE A 231 -12.76 -9.61 10.31
C ILE A 231 -12.23 -8.30 9.73
N LEU A 232 -10.93 -8.17 9.54
CA LEU A 232 -10.35 -6.94 9.00
C LEU A 232 -10.85 -6.64 7.58
N LEU A 233 -11.02 -7.67 6.75
CA LEU A 233 -11.63 -7.59 5.44
C LEU A 233 -13.06 -7.05 5.48
N ASN A 234 -13.89 -7.57 6.39
CA ASN A 234 -15.26 -7.08 6.57
C ASN A 234 -15.31 -5.59 6.94
N TYR A 235 -14.26 -5.07 7.57
CA TYR A 235 -14.09 -3.66 7.89
C TYR A 235 -13.27 -2.85 6.86
N LYS A 236 -12.94 -3.45 5.71
CA LYS A 236 -12.12 -2.85 4.62
C LYS A 236 -10.71 -2.43 5.05
N PHE A 237 -10.13 -3.17 5.98
CA PHE A 237 -8.77 -2.94 6.43
C PHE A 237 -7.91 -4.10 5.95
N TYR A 238 -7.28 -3.98 4.78
CA TYR A 238 -6.52 -5.07 4.17
C TYR A 238 -5.20 -4.60 3.60
N SER A 239 -4.21 -5.48 3.64
CA SER A 239 -2.95 -5.30 2.93
C SER A 239 -3.16 -5.52 1.42
N LEU A 240 -2.23 -5.05 0.59
CA LEU A 240 -2.21 -5.30 -0.85
C LEU A 240 -2.12 -6.80 -1.14
N THR A 241 -1.29 -7.54 -0.39
CA THR A 241 -1.19 -9.00 -0.50
C THR A 241 -2.54 -9.69 -0.29
N VAL A 242 -3.25 -9.34 0.79
CA VAL A 242 -4.58 -9.91 1.09
C VAL A 242 -5.57 -9.57 -0.02
N LYS A 243 -5.57 -8.31 -0.50
CA LYS A 243 -6.42 -7.88 -1.63
C LYS A 243 -6.15 -8.71 -2.89
N HIS A 244 -4.88 -8.93 -3.23
CA HIS A 244 -4.51 -9.74 -4.40
C HIS A 244 -4.89 -11.21 -4.26
N ARG A 245 -4.76 -11.79 -3.05
CA ARG A 245 -5.20 -13.17 -2.78
C ARG A 245 -6.70 -13.32 -3.04
N LEU A 246 -7.52 -12.36 -2.61
CA LEU A 246 -8.95 -12.35 -2.87
C LEU A 246 -9.28 -12.21 -4.36
N LEU A 247 -8.60 -11.29 -5.06
CA LEU A 247 -8.78 -11.11 -6.50
C LEU A 247 -8.43 -12.38 -7.30
N ALA A 248 -7.41 -13.12 -6.86
CA ALA A 248 -7.01 -14.38 -7.49
C ALA A 248 -7.97 -15.54 -7.19
N GLN A 249 -8.77 -15.45 -6.12
CA GLN A 249 -9.74 -16.47 -5.70
C GLN A 249 -11.16 -16.18 -6.20
N SER A 250 -11.49 -14.94 -6.56
CA SER A 250 -12.78 -14.60 -7.15
C SER A 250 -12.84 -15.03 -8.62
N GLU A 251 -13.76 -15.93 -8.97
CA GLU A 251 -13.92 -16.39 -10.36
C GLU A 251 -14.76 -15.41 -11.20
N THR A 252 -15.50 -14.49 -10.56
CA THR A 252 -16.36 -13.52 -11.24
C THR A 252 -16.33 -12.12 -10.62
N ILE A 253 -16.65 -11.11 -11.44
CA ILE A 253 -16.84 -9.71 -11.02
C ILE A 253 -17.97 -9.58 -9.96
N ASP A 254 -18.95 -10.50 -9.96
CA ASP A 254 -20.08 -10.49 -9.03
C ASP A 254 -19.72 -11.02 -7.63
N GLU A 255 -18.85 -12.01 -7.52
CA GLU A 255 -18.28 -12.43 -6.23
C GLU A 255 -17.40 -11.33 -5.62
N TYR A 256 -16.64 -10.63 -6.47
CA TYR A 256 -15.91 -9.43 -6.07
C TYR A 256 -16.85 -8.33 -5.56
N ASN A 257 -17.94 -8.03 -6.27
CA ASN A 257 -18.93 -7.02 -5.87
C ASN A 257 -19.66 -7.37 -4.56
N ASN A 258 -19.81 -8.65 -4.22
CA ASN A 258 -20.40 -9.07 -2.94
C ASN A 258 -19.45 -8.94 -1.74
N LEU A 259 -18.14 -8.71 -1.96
CA LEU A 259 -17.15 -8.38 -0.94
C LEU A 259 -17.03 -6.87 -0.66
N LEU A 260 -17.74 -6.04 -1.44
CA LEU A 260 -17.68 -4.58 -1.42
C LEU A 260 -18.81 -3.99 -0.54
N ASN A 261 -18.48 -3.14 0.45
CA ASN A 261 -19.51 -2.36 1.18
C ASN A 261 -20.00 -1.14 0.39
N GLU A 262 -21.02 -0.44 0.91
CA GLU A 262 -21.68 0.72 0.27
C GLU A 262 -20.76 1.75 -0.40
N SER A 263 -19.58 2.07 0.17
CA SER A 263 -18.62 2.99 -0.48
C SER A 263 -18.02 2.45 -1.77
N ASP A 264 -17.82 1.14 -1.86
CA ASP A 264 -17.27 0.48 -3.05
C ASP A 264 -18.38 0.22 -4.07
N ILE A 265 -19.61 -0.08 -3.61
CA ILE A 265 -20.81 -0.07 -4.46
C ILE A 265 -20.99 1.32 -5.07
N ASN A 266 -20.83 2.38 -4.26
CA ASN A 266 -20.93 3.76 -4.73
C ASN A 266 -19.77 4.11 -5.67
N ASN A 267 -18.54 3.73 -5.36
CA ASN A 267 -17.40 3.97 -6.26
C ASN A 267 -17.57 3.23 -7.59
N ALA A 268 -17.90 1.94 -7.55
CA ALA A 268 -18.16 1.13 -8.74
C ALA A 268 -19.33 1.71 -9.55
N LYS A 269 -20.41 2.14 -8.88
CA LYS A 269 -21.52 2.86 -9.51
C LYS A 269 -21.05 4.15 -10.18
N TYR A 270 -20.29 5.00 -9.49
CA TYR A 270 -19.79 6.25 -10.09
C TYR A 270 -18.85 6.01 -11.26
N VAL A 271 -18.01 4.98 -11.18
CA VAL A 271 -17.13 4.55 -12.28
C VAL A 271 -17.98 4.04 -13.46
N MET A 272 -19.00 3.23 -13.20
CA MET A 272 -19.95 2.77 -14.22
C MET A 272 -20.70 3.94 -14.85
N ASP A 273 -21.21 4.89 -14.07
CA ASP A 273 -21.87 6.10 -14.57
C ASP A 273 -20.95 6.88 -15.53
N ILE A 274 -19.65 7.01 -15.19
CA ILE A 274 -18.65 7.64 -16.06
C ILE A 274 -18.45 6.82 -17.35
N ILE A 275 -18.31 5.49 -17.24
CA ILE A 275 -18.12 4.60 -18.38
C ILE A 275 -19.33 4.66 -19.32
N GLU A 276 -20.56 4.70 -18.80
CA GLU A 276 -21.79 4.80 -19.59
C GLU A 276 -21.84 6.10 -20.38
N VAL A 277 -21.48 7.23 -19.76
CA VAL A 277 -21.37 8.52 -20.46
C VAL A 277 -20.32 8.44 -21.57
N ILE A 278 -19.17 7.82 -21.30
CA ILE A 278 -18.11 7.65 -22.31
C ILE A 278 -18.57 6.77 -23.48
N LYS A 279 -19.30 5.67 -23.20
CA LYS A 279 -19.86 4.80 -24.23
C LYS A 279 -20.84 5.56 -25.12
N PHE A 280 -21.78 6.29 -24.52
CA PHE A 280 -22.72 7.14 -25.26
C PHE A 280 -21.99 8.16 -26.15
N LEU A 281 -21.00 8.88 -25.60
CA LEU A 281 -20.22 9.86 -26.37
C LEU A 281 -19.43 9.21 -27.50
N SER A 282 -18.89 8.01 -27.28
CA SER A 282 -18.15 7.25 -28.28
C SER A 282 -19.06 6.79 -29.42
N GLU A 283 -20.32 6.47 -29.16
CA GLU A 283 -21.31 6.15 -30.20
C GLU A 283 -21.79 7.39 -30.96
N TYR A 284 -21.92 8.53 -30.26
CA TYR A 284 -22.40 9.78 -30.83
C TYR A 284 -21.36 10.49 -31.72
N ASP A 285 -20.12 10.61 -31.24
CA ASP A 285 -19.01 11.23 -31.96
C ASP A 285 -17.69 10.55 -31.56
N VAL A 286 -17.36 9.46 -32.27
CA VAL A 286 -16.17 8.63 -32.03
C VAL A 286 -14.89 9.44 -32.09
N GLU A 287 -14.74 10.32 -33.09
CA GLU A 287 -13.49 11.03 -33.36
C GLU A 287 -13.23 12.09 -32.28
N TYR A 288 -14.23 12.91 -31.97
CA TYR A 288 -14.12 13.90 -30.92
C TYR A 288 -13.87 13.24 -29.56
N THR A 289 -14.60 12.16 -29.26
CA THR A 289 -14.48 11.45 -27.98
C THR A 289 -13.11 10.83 -27.81
N ASN A 290 -12.58 10.13 -28.82
CA ASN A 290 -11.22 9.57 -28.77
C ASN A 290 -10.16 10.64 -28.55
N LYS A 291 -10.28 11.79 -29.22
CA LYS A 291 -9.35 12.91 -29.03
C LYS A 291 -9.37 13.44 -27.59
N LYS A 292 -10.54 13.52 -26.95
CA LYS A 292 -10.67 13.97 -25.56
C LYS A 292 -10.22 12.91 -24.55
N LEU A 293 -10.60 11.66 -24.75
CA LEU A 293 -10.20 10.54 -23.88
C LEU A 293 -8.68 10.35 -23.86
N LYS A 294 -8.00 10.51 -25.01
CA LYS A 294 -6.53 10.45 -25.05
C LYS A 294 -5.90 11.48 -24.11
N ILE A 295 -6.37 12.73 -24.15
CA ILE A 295 -5.86 13.81 -23.29
C ILE A 295 -6.19 13.53 -21.82
N ILE A 296 -7.40 13.07 -21.51
CA ILE A 296 -7.79 12.70 -20.13
C ILE A 296 -6.88 11.58 -19.60
N ALA A 297 -6.63 10.55 -20.42
CA ALA A 297 -5.76 9.44 -20.06
C ALA A 297 -4.31 9.89 -19.85
N GLU A 298 -3.80 10.78 -20.71
CA GLU A 298 -2.46 11.37 -20.54
C GLU A 298 -2.38 12.19 -19.24
N ASN A 299 -3.40 13.00 -18.93
CA ASN A 299 -3.45 13.78 -17.69
C ASN A 299 -3.48 12.90 -16.43
N LEU A 300 -4.22 11.81 -16.44
CA LEU A 300 -4.34 10.91 -15.29
C LEU A 300 -3.12 10.01 -15.10
N LYS A 301 -2.48 9.57 -16.20
CA LYS A 301 -1.39 8.58 -16.15
C LYS A 301 0.00 9.19 -16.09
N ASN A 302 0.22 10.29 -16.80
CA ASN A 302 1.55 10.80 -17.10
C ASN A 302 1.85 12.17 -16.45
N ASN A 303 0.84 12.82 -15.87
CA ASN A 303 0.98 14.08 -15.14
C ASN A 303 0.61 13.86 -13.65
N ASP A 304 0.49 14.92 -12.85
CA ASP A 304 0.03 14.82 -11.46
C ASP A 304 -1.41 14.29 -11.40
N THR A 305 -1.57 13.00 -11.09
CA THR A 305 -2.84 12.29 -11.02
C THR A 305 -3.79 12.92 -10.00
N THR A 306 -3.29 13.37 -8.85
CA THR A 306 -4.11 13.95 -7.77
C THR A 306 -4.68 15.29 -8.21
N PHE A 307 -3.83 16.15 -8.78
CA PHE A 307 -4.27 17.43 -9.33
C PHE A 307 -5.23 17.26 -10.50
N ALA A 308 -4.93 16.36 -11.45
CA ALA A 308 -5.79 16.07 -12.59
C ALA A 308 -7.17 15.56 -12.15
N PHE A 309 -7.21 14.69 -11.14
CA PHE A 309 -8.46 14.19 -10.58
C PHE A 309 -9.25 15.29 -9.86
N ALA A 310 -8.60 16.11 -9.05
CA ALA A 310 -9.22 17.26 -8.38
C ALA A 310 -9.80 18.27 -9.39
N TYR A 311 -9.09 18.54 -10.48
CA TYR A 311 -9.56 19.40 -11.56
C TYR A 311 -10.81 18.84 -12.25
N MET A 312 -10.87 17.54 -12.54
CA MET A 312 -12.06 16.90 -13.11
C MET A 312 -13.26 16.90 -12.14
N ALA A 313 -13.01 16.93 -10.83
CA ALA A 313 -14.05 16.94 -9.81
C ALA A 313 -14.71 18.31 -9.61
N LEU A 314 -14.24 19.37 -10.27
CA LEU A 314 -14.84 20.70 -10.19
C LEU A 314 -16.30 20.69 -10.68
N SER A 315 -17.22 21.17 -9.85
CA SER A 315 -18.65 21.15 -10.16
C SER A 315 -19.00 22.10 -11.31
N LEU A 316 -19.57 21.56 -12.39
CA LEU A 316 -20.06 22.34 -13.53
C LEU A 316 -21.55 22.71 -13.43
N ARG A 317 -22.22 22.43 -12.29
CA ARG A 317 -23.68 22.59 -12.12
C ARG A 317 -24.16 24.00 -12.48
N GLY A 318 -23.40 25.02 -12.08
CA GLY A 318 -23.72 26.42 -12.36
C GLY A 318 -23.66 26.82 -13.85
N LEU A 319 -23.14 25.95 -14.71
CA LEU A 319 -22.98 26.20 -16.15
C LEU A 319 -24.04 25.48 -16.99
N ASN A 320 -24.87 24.63 -16.40
CA ASN A 320 -25.80 23.76 -17.14
C ASN A 320 -26.77 24.54 -18.03
N ASP A 321 -27.31 25.65 -17.52
CA ASP A 321 -28.32 26.46 -18.22
C ASP A 321 -27.71 27.49 -19.18
N LEU A 322 -26.38 27.57 -19.26
CA LEU A 322 -25.72 28.47 -20.19
C LEU A 322 -25.86 28.00 -21.64
N GLN A 323 -26.01 28.97 -22.54
CA GLN A 323 -25.98 28.72 -23.98
C GLN A 323 -24.63 28.14 -24.42
N THR A 324 -24.64 27.33 -25.49
CA THR A 324 -23.45 26.66 -26.02
C THR A 324 -22.30 27.61 -26.34
N GLY A 325 -22.59 28.83 -26.82
CA GLY A 325 -21.57 29.85 -27.09
C GLY A 325 -20.82 30.30 -25.83
N LEU A 326 -21.53 30.48 -24.72
CA LEU A 326 -20.93 30.85 -23.43
C LEU A 326 -20.14 29.69 -22.82
N LYS A 327 -20.61 28.44 -22.97
CA LYS A 327 -19.86 27.24 -22.58
C LYS A 327 -18.54 27.12 -23.36
N LYS A 328 -18.54 27.43 -24.65
CA LYS A 328 -17.31 27.47 -25.47
C LYS A 328 -16.34 28.55 -24.99
N LYS A 329 -16.84 29.77 -24.73
CA LYS A 329 -16.02 30.86 -24.20
C LYS A 329 -15.38 30.51 -22.86
N PHE A 330 -16.14 29.88 -21.96
CA PHE A 330 -15.61 29.38 -20.69
C PHE A 330 -14.46 28.38 -20.88
N LEU A 331 -14.60 27.44 -21.82
CA LEU A 331 -13.53 26.48 -22.13
C LEU A 331 -12.30 27.16 -22.75
N GLU A 332 -12.47 28.26 -23.50
CA GLU A 332 -11.34 29.05 -24.02
C GLU A 332 -10.63 29.82 -22.91
N GLU A 333 -11.37 30.39 -21.96
CA GLU A 333 -10.80 31.06 -20.78
C GLU A 333 -10.01 30.08 -19.90
N ILE A 334 -10.51 28.86 -19.71
CA ILE A 334 -9.78 27.79 -19.03
C ILE A 334 -8.46 27.48 -19.74
N LYS A 335 -8.47 27.32 -21.08
CA LYS A 335 -7.23 27.05 -21.83
C LYS A 335 -6.23 28.19 -21.67
N ALA A 336 -6.69 29.43 -21.77
CA ALA A 336 -5.84 30.60 -21.56
C ALA A 336 -5.26 30.65 -20.14
N LEU A 337 -6.01 30.22 -19.12
CA LEU A 337 -5.50 30.07 -17.76
C LEU A 337 -4.42 28.98 -17.70
N ILE A 338 -4.67 27.80 -18.26
CA ILE A 338 -3.68 26.71 -18.30
C ILE A 338 -2.38 27.19 -18.98
N ASP A 339 -2.48 27.85 -20.14
CA ASP A 339 -1.33 28.39 -20.86
C ASP A 339 -0.59 29.47 -20.04
N LYS A 340 -1.33 30.34 -19.35
CA LYS A 340 -0.76 31.36 -18.45
C LYS A 340 0.05 30.71 -17.34
N TYR A 341 -0.52 29.73 -16.63
CA TYR A 341 0.15 29.08 -15.50
C TYR A 341 1.28 28.15 -15.95
N SER A 342 1.21 27.56 -17.14
CA SER A 342 2.29 26.73 -17.72
C SER A 342 3.55 27.53 -18.05
N ASN A 343 3.42 28.84 -18.24
CA ASN A 343 4.52 29.75 -18.56
C ASN A 343 5.04 30.54 -17.35
N LEU A 344 4.46 30.35 -16.16
CA LEU A 344 4.99 30.92 -14.93
C LEU A 344 6.25 30.13 -14.56
N THR A 345 7.40 30.72 -14.84
CA THR A 345 8.71 30.25 -14.40
C THR A 345 8.94 30.72 -12.96
N GLU A 346 8.18 30.18 -12.02
CA GLU A 346 8.54 30.24 -10.61
C GLU A 346 8.99 28.85 -10.16
N THR A 347 10.31 28.72 -10.03
CA THR A 347 10.94 27.72 -9.18
C THR A 347 10.69 28.15 -7.74
N VAL A 348 9.69 27.56 -7.08
CA VAL A 348 9.54 27.71 -5.63
C VAL A 348 9.34 26.33 -5.02
N ASP A 349 10.38 25.95 -4.29
CA ASP A 349 10.43 24.94 -3.23
C ASP A 349 9.19 24.97 -2.32
N ASN A 350 8.78 23.78 -1.88
CA ASN A 350 7.85 23.46 -0.79
C ASN A 350 6.34 23.44 -1.06
N MET A 351 5.81 22.20 -1.04
CA MET A 351 4.54 21.76 -0.48
C MET A 351 3.38 22.76 -0.40
N GLU A 352 2.46 22.66 -1.37
CA GLU A 352 1.03 22.76 -1.06
C GLU A 352 0.35 21.45 -1.44
N LYS A 353 -0.11 20.71 -0.43
CA LYS A 353 -1.00 19.56 -0.61
C LYS A 353 -2.40 20.09 -0.85
N TYR A 354 -2.98 19.79 -2.01
CA TYR A 354 -4.42 19.92 -2.24
C TYR A 354 -5.17 18.69 -1.70
#